data_AF-A0A3D0ZWB5-F1
#
_entry.id   AF-A0A3D0ZWB5-F1
#
_cell.length_a   1.000
_cell.length_b   1.000
_cell.length_c   1.000
_cell.angle_alpha   90.00
_cell.angle_beta   90.00
_cell.angle_gamma   90.00
#
_symmetry.space_group_name_H-M   'P 1'
#
loop_
_entity.id
_entity.type
_entity.pdbx_description
1 polymer ?
#
loop_
_entity_poly.entity_id
_entity_poly.type
_entity_poly.pdbx_seq_one_letter_code
_entity_poly.pdbx_strand_id
1 'polypeptide(L)' 'MALLNILEFPDPRLRNAAKPIENVNSRIAELADQMLETMYAAPGIGLAASQVNVHKRLIVIDVSENKDQP' A
#
# COMPACT_ATOMS: atom_id res chain seq x y z
N MET A 1 4.27 5.33 12.30
CA MET A 1 4.62 6.36 11.29
C MET A 1 3.31 7.03 10.87
N ALA A 2 3.19 7.66 9.72
CA ALA A 2 1.93 8.30 9.31
C ALA A 2 1.04 7.29 8.58
N LEU A 3 -0.21 7.13 9.05
CA LEU A 3 -1.24 6.38 8.34
C LEU A 3 -1.59 7.09 7.03
N LEU A 4 -1.67 6.32 5.95
CA LEU A 4 -2.03 6.82 4.63
C LEU A 4 -3.55 6.80 4.46
N ASN A 5 -4.10 7.79 3.75
CA ASN A 5 -5.53 7.79 3.43
C ASN A 5 -5.83 6.78 2.32
N ILE A 6 -6.74 5.84 2.60
CA ILE A 6 -7.21 4.87 1.61
C ILE A 6 -8.29 5.54 0.76
N LEU A 7 -8.09 5.52 -0.56
CA LEU A 7 -9.08 5.94 -1.54
C LEU A 7 -10.18 4.88 -1.65
N GLU A 8 -11.43 5.34 -1.67
CA GLU A 8 -12.61 4.49 -1.82
C GLU A 8 -13.23 4.65 -3.21
N PHE A 9 -13.91 3.60 -3.68
CA PHE A 9 -14.70 3.70 -4.91
C PHE A 9 -15.82 4.75 -4.72
N PRO A 10 -16.09 5.64 -5.70
CA PRO A 10 -15.66 5.61 -7.10
C PRO A 10 -14.49 6.55 -7.45
N ASP A 11 -13.53 6.79 -6.54
CA ASP A 11 -12.43 7.72 -6.81
C ASP A 11 -11.70 7.38 -8.14
N PRO A 12 -11.65 8.31 -9.12
CA PRO A 12 -11.09 8.03 -10.44
C PRO A 12 -9.60 7.70 -10.40
N ARG A 13 -8.88 8.11 -9.35
CA ARG A 13 -7.45 7.82 -9.19
C ARG A 13 -7.20 6.32 -9.01
N LEU A 14 -8.18 5.56 -8.52
CA LEU A 14 -8.11 4.10 -8.45
C LEU A 14 -8.02 3.43 -9.83
N ARG A 15 -8.30 4.16 -10.93
CA ARG A 15 -8.18 3.68 -12.31
C ARG A 15 -6.85 4.03 -12.98
N ASN A 16 -5.99 4.81 -12.33
CA ASN A 16 -4.68 5.17 -12.89
C ASN A 16 -3.75 3.95 -12.98
N ALA A 17 -3.15 3.76 -14.15
CA ALA A 17 -2.18 2.69 -14.35
C ALA A 17 -0.89 2.95 -13.56
N ALA A 18 -0.53 2.02 -12.68
CA ALA A 18 0.68 2.11 -11.87
C ALA A 18 1.96 1.91 -12.71
N LYS A 19 2.96 2.76 -12.47
CA LYS A 19 4.27 2.72 -13.15
C LYS A 19 5.23 1.76 -12.44
N PRO A 20 6.15 1.09 -13.18
CA PRO A 20 7.17 0.26 -12.56
C PRO A 20 8.07 1.06 -11.58
N ILE A 21 8.64 0.35 -10.62
CA ILE A 21 9.71 0.84 -9.75
C ILE A 21 11.01 0.38 -10.38
N GLU A 22 11.85 1.32 -10.80
CA GLU A 22 13.14 1.01 -11.43
C GLU A 22 14.23 0.70 -10.41
N ASN A 23 14.16 1.33 -9.23
CA ASN A 23 15.14 1.17 -8.16
C ASN A 23 14.41 1.12 -6.81
N VAL A 24 14.68 0.07 -6.03
CA VAL A 24 14.20 -0.04 -4.66
C VAL A 24 15.18 0.70 -3.76
N ASN A 25 14.75 1.83 -3.22
CA ASN A 25 15.53 2.68 -2.31
C ASN A 25 14.82 2.83 -0.97
N SER A 26 15.44 3.55 -0.03
CA SER A 26 14.88 3.78 1.31
C SER A 26 13.46 4.34 1.28
N ARG A 27 13.15 5.22 0.33
CA ARG A 27 11.80 5.79 0.17
C ARG A 27 10.75 4.75 -0.25
N ILE A 28 11.14 3.75 -1.04
CA ILE A 28 10.23 2.63 -1.39
C ILE A 28 10.02 1.73 -0.18
N ALA A 29 11.07 1.45 0.60
CA ALA A 29 10.95 0.69 1.85
C ALA A 29 10.06 1.41 2.87
N GLU A 30 10.28 2.70 3.11
CA GLU A 30 9.45 3.54 3.99
C GLU A 30 7.97 3.56 3.56
N LEU A 31 7.70 3.60 2.24
CA LEU A 31 6.35 3.52 1.71
C LEU A 31 5.72 2.14 2.00
N ALA A 32 6.47 1.05 1.83
CA ALA A 32 5.98 -0.29 2.14
C ALA A 32 5.63 -0.43 3.62
N ASP A 33 6.47 0.10 4.53
CA ASP A 33 6.20 0.11 5.97
C ASP A 33 4.93 0.90 6.31
N GLN A 34 4.76 2.09 5.73
CA GLN A 34 3.54 2.90 5.89
C GLN A 34 2.30 2.19 5.34
N MET A 35 2.44 1.48 4.21
CA MET A 35 1.36 0.69 3.62
C MET A 35 0.97 -0.50 4.51
N LEU A 36 1.93 -1.20 5.13
CA LEU A 36 1.66 -2.26 6.11
C LEU A 36 0.93 -1.71 7.34
N GLU A 37 1.42 -0.62 7.92
CA GLU A 37 0.79 0.04 9.07
C GLU A 37 -0.67 0.46 8.74
N THR A 38 -0.88 1.03 7.55
CA THR A 38 -2.21 1.41 7.05
C THR A 38 -3.11 0.20 6.82
N MET A 39 -2.60 -0.88 6.24
CA MET A 39 -3.34 -2.13 6.00
C MET A 39 -3.82 -2.75 7.31
N TYR A 40 -2.96 -2.83 8.32
CA TYR A 40 -3.31 -3.38 9.63
C TYR A 40 -4.32 -2.51 10.38
N ALA A 41 -4.21 -1.18 10.27
CA ALA A 41 -5.17 -0.25 10.84
C ALA A 41 -6.55 -0.29 10.15
N ALA A 42 -6.61 -0.64 8.86
CA ALA A 42 -7.82 -0.80 8.04
C ALA A 42 -8.36 -2.25 7.98
N PRO A 43 -8.10 -3.06 9.03
CA PRO A 43 -8.11 -4.53 9.07
C PRO A 43 -7.92 -5.36 7.78
N GLY A 44 -7.21 -4.87 6.77
CA GLY A 44 -7.03 -5.57 5.49
C GLY A 44 -6.00 -6.70 5.51
N ILE A 45 -5.99 -7.51 4.44
CA ILE A 45 -4.97 -8.56 4.17
C ILE A 45 -4.02 -8.18 3.02
N GLY A 46 -4.27 -7.05 2.36
CA GLY A 46 -3.44 -6.54 1.29
C GLY A 46 -3.77 -5.09 0.96
N LEU A 47 -2.76 -4.34 0.53
CA LEU A 47 -2.89 -2.94 0.13
C LEU A 47 -1.96 -2.66 -1.06
N ALA A 48 -2.54 -2.14 -2.15
CA ALA A 48 -1.78 -1.66 -3.30
C ALA A 48 -1.49 -0.16 -3.16
N ALA A 49 -0.32 0.29 -3.63
CA ALA A 49 0.10 1.69 -3.52
C ALA A 49 -0.91 2.67 -4.19
N SER A 50 -1.60 2.23 -5.25
CA SER A 50 -2.66 3.03 -5.89
C SER A 50 -3.82 3.37 -4.94
N GLN A 51 -4.13 2.52 -3.95
CA GLN A 51 -5.18 2.77 -2.96
C GLN A 51 -4.80 3.91 -2.01
N VAL A 52 -3.52 4.25 -1.89
CA VAL A 52 -3.02 5.36 -1.07
C VAL A 52 -2.51 6.52 -1.94
N ASN A 53 -3.06 6.63 -3.15
CA ASN A 53 -2.72 7.68 -4.13
C ASN A 53 -1.24 7.69 -4.57
N VAL A 54 -0.57 6.54 -4.55
CA VAL A 54 0.79 6.37 -5.07
C VAL A 54 0.77 5.38 -6.24
N HIS A 55 0.83 5.88 -7.47
CA HIS A 55 0.72 5.06 -8.69
C HIS A 55 2.05 4.38 -9.08
N LYS A 56 2.55 3.54 -8.18
CA LYS A 56 3.72 2.66 -8.37
C LYS A 56 3.30 1.20 -8.24
N ARG A 57 3.96 0.31 -8.99
CA ARG A 57 3.74 -1.15 -8.92
C ARG A 57 4.35 -1.70 -7.63
N LEU A 58 3.67 -1.46 -6.52
CA LEU A 58 4.01 -1.92 -5.18
C LEU A 58 2.73 -2.38 -4.48
N ILE A 59 2.82 -3.53 -3.81
CA ILE A 59 1.75 -4.15 -3.04
C ILE A 59 2.39 -4.68 -1.76
N VAL A 60 1.66 -4.59 -0.66
CA VAL A 60 1.94 -5.32 0.59
C VAL A 60 0.79 -6.30 0.85
N ILE A 61 1.09 -7.46 1.42
CA ILE A 61 0.13 -8.54 1.68
C ILE A 61 0.51 -9.14 3.03
N ASP A 62 -0.46 -9.43 3.88
CA ASP A 62 -0.29 -10.35 5.01
C ASP A 62 -1.57 -11.18 5.12
N VAL A 63 -1.43 -12.49 4.96
CA VAL A 63 -2.53 -13.47 5.04
C VAL A 63 -2.44 -14.35 6.29
N SER A 64 -1.51 -14.05 7.20
CA SER A 64 -1.38 -14.73 8.48
C SER A 64 -2.55 -14.39 9.40
N GLU A 65 -2.95 -15.34 10.24
CA GLU A 65 -4.05 -15.15 11.19
C GLU A 65 -3.74 -14.04 12.22
N ASN A 66 -2.46 -13.93 12.61
CA ASN A 66 -1.99 -13.01 13.64
C ASN A 66 -1.52 -11.66 13.09
N LYS A 67 -1.46 -11.47 11.77
CA LYS A 67 -0.98 -10.25 11.12
C LYS A 67 0.47 -9.88 11.49
N ASP A 68 1.33 -10.89 11.53
CA ASP A 68 2.73 -10.78 11.94
C ASP A 68 3.73 -11.30 10.90
N GLN A 69 3.24 -11.73 9.72
CA GLN A 69 4.03 -12.35 8.66
C GLN A 69 3.64 -11.79 7.28
N PRO A 70 3.98 -10.51 7.01
CA PRO A 70 3.79 -9.88 5.71
C PRO A 70 4.73 -10.39 4.61
#